data_AF-A0A369Q1S7-F1
#
_entry.id   AF-A0A369Q1S7-F1
#
_cell.length_a   1.000
_cell.length_b   1.000
_cell.length_c   1.000
_cell.angle_alpha   90.00
_cell.angle_beta   90.00
_cell.angle_gamma   90.00
#
_symmetry.space_group_name_H-M   'P 1'
#
loop_
_entity.id
_entity.type
_entity.pdbx_description
1 polymer ?
#
loop_
_entity_poly.entity_id
_entity_poly.type
_entity_poly.pdbx_seq_one_letter_code
_entity_poly.pdbx_strand_id
1 'polypeptide(L)'
;MNTIEQQLWDYIDGNLDATQAKAIEEKINADAEIKIRYEELLNLNLAFEEMELDEPSMSFTRNVMESVALEPAPTTLKTKVNKNIIYTIGGFFVISLMAMFGYVLYKSNLQLSNFDLDLNVNFNWDKYITPTTVYCFLFADLVIGLVFLDHLMRKKTTHK
;
A
#
# COMPACT_ATOMS: atom_id res chain seq x y z
N MET A 1 0.25 -4.31 -25.03
CA MET A 1 -0.25 -5.06 -26.20
C MET A 1 0.99 -5.68 -26.81
N ASN A 2 1.25 -6.96 -26.55
CA ASN A 2 2.48 -7.60 -27.03
C ASN A 2 2.39 -7.76 -28.55
N THR A 3 3.42 -7.33 -29.27
CA THR A 3 3.49 -7.52 -30.72
C THR A 3 3.72 -9.00 -31.04
N ILE A 4 3.33 -9.46 -32.23
CA ILE A 4 3.56 -10.84 -32.68
C ILE A 4 5.06 -11.21 -32.60
N GLU A 5 5.92 -10.24 -32.87
CA GLU A 5 7.37 -10.38 -32.74
C GLU A 5 7.84 -10.64 -31.30
N GLN A 6 7.29 -9.94 -30.29
CA GLN A 6 7.58 -10.21 -28.88
C GLN A 6 7.15 -11.61 -28.47
N GLN A 7 6.00 -12.07 -28.97
CA GLN A 7 5.52 -13.42 -28.71
C GLN A 7 6.44 -14.48 -29.34
N LEU A 8 7.02 -14.22 -30.50
CA LEU A 8 8.00 -15.11 -31.14
C LEU A 8 9.33 -15.13 -30.35
N TRP A 9 9.79 -13.99 -29.83
CA TRP A 9 10.95 -13.92 -28.95
C TRP A 9 10.74 -14.68 -27.65
N ASP A 10 9.61 -14.47 -26.97
CA ASP A 10 9.27 -15.21 -25.75
C ASP A 10 9.25 -16.74 -26.00
N TYR A 11 8.94 -17.16 -27.25
CA TYR A 11 8.93 -18.56 -27.68
C TYR A 11 10.32 -19.11 -27.94
N ILE A 12 11.20 -18.33 -28.56
CA ILE A 12 12.62 -18.68 -28.76
C ILE A 12 13.33 -18.78 -27.40
N ASP A 13 13.04 -17.87 -26.46
CA ASP A 13 13.64 -17.83 -25.12
C ASP A 13 13.05 -18.86 -24.13
N GLY A 14 11.95 -19.55 -24.50
CA GLY A 14 11.29 -20.54 -23.65
C GLY A 14 10.55 -19.95 -22.44
N ASN A 15 10.17 -18.67 -22.49
CA ASN A 15 9.57 -17.93 -21.38
C ASN A 15 8.02 -17.98 -21.37
N LEU A 16 7.40 -18.74 -22.28
CA LEU A 16 5.95 -18.93 -22.38
C LEU A 16 5.46 -20.17 -21.63
N ASP A 17 4.19 -20.12 -21.20
CA ASP A 17 3.47 -21.28 -20.70
C ASP A 17 3.18 -22.30 -21.82
N ALA A 18 3.04 -23.59 -21.46
CA ALA A 18 2.86 -24.70 -22.39
C ALA A 18 1.63 -24.55 -23.31
N THR A 19 0.61 -23.82 -22.86
CA THR A 19 -0.59 -23.52 -23.65
C THR A 19 -0.34 -22.44 -24.71
N GLN A 20 0.49 -21.46 -24.38
CA GLN A 20 0.83 -20.33 -25.24
C GLN A 20 1.87 -20.73 -26.29
N ALA A 21 2.82 -21.59 -25.92
CA ALA A 21 3.80 -22.17 -26.84
C ALA A 21 3.11 -22.93 -27.99
N LYS A 22 2.12 -23.77 -27.69
CA LYS A 22 1.35 -24.50 -28.72
C LYS A 22 0.53 -23.58 -29.62
N ALA A 23 -0.05 -22.52 -29.06
CA ALA A 23 -0.81 -21.53 -29.84
C ALA A 23 0.10 -20.74 -30.80
N ILE A 24 1.37 -20.53 -30.45
CA ILE A 24 2.36 -19.89 -31.33
C ILE A 24 2.87 -20.88 -32.37
N GLU A 25 3.11 -22.14 -32.00
CA GLU A 25 3.49 -23.21 -32.93
C GLU A 25 2.43 -23.42 -34.02
N GLU A 26 1.15 -23.43 -33.65
CA GLU A 26 0.03 -23.47 -34.60
C GLU A 26 0.03 -22.25 -35.54
N LYS A 27 0.33 -21.04 -35.02
CA LYS A 27 0.42 -19.82 -35.83
C LYS A 27 1.61 -19.81 -36.78
N ILE A 28 2.77 -20.33 -36.36
CA ILE A 28 3.95 -20.49 -37.21
C ILE A 28 3.66 -21.46 -38.36
N ASN A 29 2.87 -22.52 -38.09
CA ASN A 29 2.49 -23.49 -39.11
C ASN A 29 1.37 -23.02 -40.03
N ALA A 30 0.47 -22.15 -39.55
CA ALA A 30 -0.68 -21.66 -40.30
C ALA A 30 -0.36 -20.46 -41.22
N ASP A 31 0.63 -19.63 -40.88
CA ASP A 31 0.94 -18.40 -41.59
C ASP A 31 2.39 -18.37 -42.08
N ALA A 32 2.55 -18.28 -43.41
CA ALA A 32 3.86 -18.22 -44.06
C ALA A 32 4.64 -16.95 -43.71
N GLU A 33 3.98 -15.83 -43.43
CA GLU A 33 4.65 -14.58 -43.05
C GLU A 33 5.27 -14.70 -41.65
N ILE A 34 4.54 -15.30 -40.71
CA ILE A 34 5.01 -15.54 -39.34
C ILE A 34 6.18 -16.52 -39.32
N LYS A 35 6.15 -17.55 -40.17
CA LYS A 35 7.25 -18.50 -40.30
C LYS A 35 8.55 -17.83 -40.77
N ILE A 36 8.49 -16.96 -41.77
CA ILE A 36 9.67 -16.23 -42.25
C ILE A 36 10.25 -15.36 -41.13
N ARG A 37 9.41 -14.64 -40.38
CA ARG A 37 9.85 -13.83 -39.23
C ARG A 37 10.49 -14.68 -38.13
N TYR A 38 9.92 -15.85 -37.85
CA TYR A 38 10.51 -16.79 -36.88
C TYR A 38 11.90 -17.27 -37.32
N GLU A 39 12.07 -17.63 -38.59
CA GLU A 39 13.37 -18.06 -39.14
C GLU A 39 14.41 -16.92 -39.12
N GLU A 40 14.01 -15.69 -39.41
CA GLU A 40 14.87 -14.50 -39.29
C GLU A 40 15.36 -14.29 -37.85
N LEU A 41 14.46 -14.36 -36.87
CA LEU A 41 14.78 -14.21 -35.46
C LEU A 41 15.67 -15.35 -34.94
N LEU A 42 15.42 -16.58 -35.38
CA LEU A 42 16.24 -17.74 -35.04
C LEU A 42 17.66 -17.60 -35.59
N ASN A 43 17.81 -17.19 -36.85
CA ASN A 43 19.12 -16.95 -37.46
C ASN A 43 19.90 -15.85 -36.75
N LEU A 44 19.20 -14.79 -36.31
CA LEU A 44 19.81 -13.72 -35.52
C LEU A 44 20.27 -14.22 -34.15
N ASN A 45 19.47 -15.05 -33.46
CA ASN A 45 19.87 -15.65 -32.18
C ASN A 45 21.11 -16.54 -32.33
N LEU A 46 21.18 -17.36 -33.40
CA LEU A 46 22.36 -18.18 -33.71
C LEU A 46 23.59 -17.32 -34.01
N ALA A 47 23.44 -16.20 -34.72
CA ALA A 47 24.53 -15.27 -34.97
C ALA A 47 25.03 -14.57 -33.68
N PHE A 48 24.14 -14.37 -32.69
CA PHE A 48 24.53 -13.89 -31.36
C PHE A 48 25.25 -14.97 -30.54
N GLU A 49 24.90 -16.24 -30.70
CA GLU A 49 25.56 -17.37 -30.03
C GLU A 49 26.95 -17.66 -30.62
N GLU A 50 27.15 -17.44 -31.92
CA GLU A 50 28.45 -17.53 -32.60
C GLU A 50 29.39 -16.36 -32.28
N MET A 51 28.89 -15.25 -31.72
CA MET A 51 29.75 -14.18 -31.24
C MET A 51 30.51 -14.66 -29.99
N GLU A 52 31.84 -14.69 -30.10
CA GLU A 52 32.70 -14.95 -28.96
C GLU A 52 32.42 -13.89 -27.87
N LEU A 53 31.95 -14.35 -26.71
CA LEU A 53 31.76 -13.50 -25.55
C LEU A 53 33.14 -13.10 -25.03
N ASP A 54 33.58 -11.89 -25.39
CA ASP A 54 34.79 -11.29 -24.84
C ASP A 54 34.69 -11.22 -23.31
N GLU A 55 35.63 -11.86 -22.62
CA GLU A 55 35.68 -11.82 -21.16
C GLU A 55 35.88 -10.36 -20.72
N PRO A 56 35.05 -9.83 -19.80
CA PRO A 56 35.23 -8.50 -19.29
C PRO A 56 36.58 -8.37 -18.59
N SER A 57 37.11 -7.15 -18.51
CA SER A 57 38.40 -6.92 -17.84
C SER A 57 38.36 -7.37 -16.38
N MET A 58 39.49 -7.85 -15.87
CA MET A 58 39.64 -8.29 -14.47
C MET A 58 39.20 -7.24 -13.43
N SER A 59 39.17 -5.95 -13.80
CA SER A 59 38.75 -4.84 -12.93
C SER A 59 37.26 -4.49 -13.07
N PHE A 60 36.56 -4.96 -14.10
CA PHE A 60 35.15 -4.65 -14.33
C PHE A 60 34.27 -5.09 -13.17
N THR A 61 34.36 -6.37 -12.78
CA THR A 61 33.57 -6.92 -11.66
C THR A 61 33.81 -6.16 -10.37
N ARG A 62 35.08 -5.78 -10.10
CA ARG A 62 35.42 -4.98 -8.91
C ARG A 62 34.75 -3.60 -8.96
N ASN A 63 34.85 -2.90 -10.08
CA ASN A 63 34.31 -1.54 -10.22
C ASN A 63 32.77 -1.53 -10.14
N VAL A 64 32.11 -2.53 -10.73
CA VAL A 64 30.64 -2.67 -10.66
C VAL A 64 30.20 -2.98 -9.24
N MET A 65 30.83 -3.94 -8.57
CA MET A 65 30.45 -4.32 -7.21
C MET A 65 30.75 -3.20 -6.19
N GLU A 66 31.81 -2.42 -6.39
CA GLU A 66 32.09 -1.24 -5.59
C GLU A 66 31.02 -0.17 -5.78
N SER A 67 30.58 0.06 -7.02
CA SER A 67 29.51 1.01 -7.34
C SER A 67 28.16 0.60 -6.72
N VAL A 68 27.81 -0.69 -6.80
CA VAL A 68 26.58 -1.24 -6.21
C VAL A 68 26.63 -1.23 -4.68
N ALA A 69 27.80 -1.44 -4.07
CA ALA A 69 27.94 -1.39 -2.61
C ALA A 69 27.78 0.03 -2.03
N LEU A 70 28.06 1.06 -2.85
CA LEU A 70 27.81 2.46 -2.48
C LEU A 70 26.34 2.83 -2.59
N GLU A 71 25.54 2.09 -3.38
CA GLU A 71 24.10 2.29 -3.40
C GLU A 71 23.49 1.75 -2.09
N PRO A 72 22.76 2.59 -1.34
CA PRO A 72 22.07 2.12 -0.16
C PRO A 72 21.05 1.06 -0.57
N ALA A 73 21.18 -0.14 0.02
CA ALA A 73 20.24 -1.23 -0.20
C ALA A 73 18.80 -0.71 -0.11
N PRO A 74 17.86 -1.20 -0.95
CA PRO A 74 16.49 -0.71 -1.00
C PRO A 74 15.80 -1.01 0.34
N THR A 75 15.96 -0.09 1.27
CA THR A 75 15.25 -0.14 2.54
C THR A 75 13.81 0.16 2.20
N THR A 76 12.95 -0.82 2.40
CA THR A 76 11.50 -0.61 2.42
C THR A 76 11.25 0.68 3.19
N LEU A 77 10.65 1.67 2.52
CA LEU A 77 10.33 2.97 3.10
C LEU A 77 9.30 2.75 4.22
N LYS A 78 9.76 2.29 5.39
CA LYS A 78 8.98 2.27 6.61
C LYS A 78 8.78 3.73 6.93
N THR A 79 7.64 4.28 6.52
CA THR A 79 7.20 5.61 6.85
C THR A 79 7.40 5.78 8.35
N LYS A 80 8.37 6.61 8.75
CA LYS A 80 8.72 6.83 10.15
C LYS A 80 7.61 7.69 10.77
N VAL A 81 6.44 7.09 11.00
CA VAL A 81 5.38 7.75 11.75
C VAL A 81 5.83 7.80 13.21
N ASN A 82 5.98 9.02 13.73
CA ASN A 82 6.37 9.22 15.11
C ASN A 82 5.24 8.71 16.03
N LYS A 83 5.55 7.73 16.88
CA LYS A 83 4.58 7.15 17.82
C LYS A 83 3.95 8.20 18.74
N ASN A 84 4.65 9.30 19.02
CA ASN A 84 4.13 10.40 19.83
C ASN A 84 2.92 11.10 19.17
N ILE A 85 2.87 11.16 17.84
CA ILE A 85 1.73 11.74 17.09
C ILE A 85 0.50 10.84 17.24
N ILE A 86 0.69 9.52 17.21
CA ILE A 86 -0.40 8.56 17.41
C ILE A 86 -0.96 8.67 18.83
N TYR A 87 -0.09 8.75 19.85
CA TYR A 87 -0.53 8.88 21.25
C TYR A 87 -1.23 10.21 21.53
N THR A 88 -0.79 11.32 20.90
CA THR A 88 -1.42 12.63 21.10
C THR A 88 -2.82 12.69 20.48
N ILE A 89 -3.00 12.18 19.26
CA ILE A 89 -4.31 12.08 18.61
C ILE A 89 -5.25 11.15 19.40
N GLY A 90 -4.75 9.98 19.83
CA GLY A 90 -5.53 9.05 20.65
C GLY A 90 -5.91 9.63 22.03
N GLY A 91 -4.99 10.33 22.68
CA GLY A 91 -5.24 10.99 23.96
C GLY A 91 -6.27 12.11 23.86
N PHE A 92 -6.18 12.95 22.82
CA PHE A 92 -7.17 14.00 22.54
C PHE A 92 -8.57 13.42 22.37
N PHE A 93 -8.71 12.32 21.63
CA PHE A 93 -9.97 11.63 21.41
C PHE A 93 -10.60 11.12 22.73
N VAL A 94 -9.82 10.43 23.57
CA VAL A 94 -10.31 9.90 24.86
C VAL A 94 -10.74 11.04 25.79
N ILE A 95 -9.97 12.12 25.86
CA ILE A 95 -10.29 13.29 26.68
C ILE A 95 -11.59 13.94 26.18
N SER A 96 -11.77 14.07 24.87
CA SER A 96 -12.96 14.70 24.30
C SER A 96 -14.23 13.87 24.53
N LEU A 97 -14.15 12.55 24.38
CA LEU A 97 -15.23 11.62 24.75
C LEU A 97 -15.58 11.74 26.23
N MET A 98 -14.58 11.80 27.11
CA MET A 98 -14.78 11.97 28.55
C MET A 98 -15.47 13.31 28.87
N ALA A 99 -15.05 14.39 28.21
CA ALA A 99 -15.63 15.73 28.39
C ALA A 99 -17.09 15.78 27.92
N MET A 100 -17.39 15.18 26.76
CA MET A 100 -18.75 15.10 26.24
C MET A 100 -19.65 14.22 27.14
N PHE A 101 -19.13 13.09 27.61
CA PHE A 101 -19.85 12.24 28.56
C PHE A 101 -20.13 12.97 29.88
N GLY A 102 -19.15 13.69 30.42
CA GLY A 102 -19.32 14.54 31.60
C GLY A 102 -20.35 15.65 31.40
N TYR A 103 -20.37 16.30 30.22
CA TYR A 103 -21.37 17.31 29.88
C TYR A 103 -22.79 16.73 29.84
N VAL A 104 -22.96 15.54 29.24
CA VAL A 104 -24.26 14.85 29.20
C VAL A 104 -24.71 14.48 30.61
N LEU A 105 -23.82 13.98 31.47
CA LEU A 105 -24.16 13.70 32.87
C LEU A 105 -24.52 14.96 33.65
N TYR A 106 -23.82 16.07 33.43
CA TYR A 106 -24.09 17.35 34.09
C TYR A 106 -25.44 17.97 33.66
N LYS A 107 -25.78 17.88 32.36
CA LYS A 107 -27.03 18.43 31.83
C LYS A 107 -28.22 17.48 31.96
N SER A 108 -27.97 16.19 32.20
CA SER A 108 -29.02 15.21 32.46
C SER A 108 -29.60 15.46 33.84
N ASN A 109 -30.91 15.72 33.92
CA ASN A 109 -31.65 15.70 35.18
C ASN A 109 -31.81 14.24 35.58
N LEU A 110 -30.75 13.67 36.15
CA LEU A 110 -30.76 12.35 36.75
C LEU A 110 -31.67 12.44 37.97
N GLN A 111 -32.97 12.15 37.79
CA GLN A 111 -33.87 11.84 38.91
C GLN A 111 -33.45 10.49 39.53
N LEU A 112 -32.27 10.47 40.15
CA LEU A 112 -31.92 9.50 41.16
C LEU A 112 -32.52 10.05 42.46
N SER A 113 -33.50 9.34 43.00
CA SER A 113 -34.46 9.85 43.98
C SER A 113 -33.90 10.43 45.31
N ASN A 114 -32.58 10.60 45.52
CA ASN A 114 -31.97 11.14 46.74
C ASN A 114 -30.54 11.70 46.58
N PHE A 115 -30.20 12.46 45.52
CA PHE A 115 -28.92 13.18 45.52
C PHE A 115 -29.06 14.56 44.88
N ASP A 116 -29.25 15.57 45.74
CA ASP A 116 -29.36 16.98 45.34
C ASP A 116 -27.96 17.60 45.40
N LEU A 117 -27.34 17.75 44.22
CA LEU A 117 -26.10 18.51 44.05
C LEU A 117 -26.39 19.68 43.11
N ASP A 118 -26.77 20.79 43.72
CA ASP A 118 -27.08 22.04 43.04
C ASP A 118 -25.77 22.77 42.67
N LEU A 119 -25.12 22.33 41.59
CA LEU A 119 -23.94 22.98 41.04
C LEU A 119 -24.36 24.01 39.99
N ASN A 120 -24.74 25.20 40.46
CA ASN A 120 -25.01 26.37 39.63
C ASN A 120 -23.69 26.93 39.08
N VAL A 121 -23.24 26.39 37.96
CA VAL A 121 -22.10 26.93 37.20
C VAL A 121 -22.65 27.63 35.98
N ASN A 122 -22.90 28.93 36.11
CA ASN A 122 -23.45 29.78 35.04
C ASN A 122 -22.37 30.08 33.98
N PHE A 123 -21.99 29.07 33.21
CA PHE A 123 -21.26 29.25 31.95
C PHE A 123 -22.26 29.09 30.80
N ASN A 124 -22.35 30.13 29.98
CA ASN A 124 -23.23 30.17 28.80
C ASN A 124 -22.69 29.25 27.69
N TRP A 125 -22.75 27.93 27.91
CA TRP A 125 -22.31 26.89 26.97
C TRP A 125 -23.27 26.70 25.79
N ASP A 126 -24.49 27.25 25.89
CA ASP A 126 -25.55 27.07 24.89
C ASP A 126 -25.21 27.69 23.52
N LYS A 127 -24.25 28.63 23.46
CA LYS A 127 -23.76 29.19 22.19
C LYS A 127 -22.83 28.25 21.42
N TYR A 128 -22.10 27.38 22.11
CA TYR A 128 -21.10 26.49 21.51
C TYR A 128 -21.59 25.04 21.37
N ILE A 129 -22.50 24.62 22.25
CA ILE A 129 -23.08 23.27 22.25
C ILE A 129 -24.45 23.33 21.57
N THR A 130 -24.40 23.46 20.25
CA THR A 130 -25.58 23.31 19.39
C THR A 130 -25.71 21.84 18.99
N PRO A 131 -26.92 21.35 18.65
CA PRO A 131 -27.10 19.96 18.19
C PRO A 131 -26.19 19.63 17.00
N THR A 132 -26.04 20.58 16.07
CA THR A 132 -25.19 20.44 14.89
C THR A 132 -23.71 20.27 15.25
N THR A 133 -23.18 21.02 16.22
CA THR A 133 -21.77 20.87 16.63
C THR A 133 -21.52 19.54 17.33
N VAL A 134 -22.48 19.05 18.13
CA VAL A 134 -22.41 17.73 18.76
C VAL A 134 -22.44 16.60 17.73
N TYR A 135 -23.34 16.66 16.74
CA TYR A 135 -23.39 15.65 15.68
C TYR A 135 -22.14 15.65 14.81
N CYS A 136 -21.60 16.82 14.47
CA CYS A 136 -20.37 16.93 13.70
C CYS A 136 -19.17 16.35 14.46
N PHE A 137 -19.13 16.60 15.78
CA PHE A 137 -18.12 16.04 16.68
C PHE A 137 -18.20 14.51 16.76
N LEU A 138 -19.40 13.96 17.00
CA LEU A 138 -19.62 12.50 17.02
C LEU A 138 -19.30 11.82 15.67
N PHE A 139 -19.60 12.48 14.55
CA PHE A 139 -19.29 11.96 13.23
C PHE A 139 -17.78 11.88 12.99
N ALA A 140 -17.04 12.95 13.33
CA ALA A 140 -15.58 12.93 13.25
C ALA A 140 -14.98 11.85 14.16
N ASP A 141 -15.52 11.71 15.37
CA ASP A 141 -15.09 10.70 16.33
C ASP A 141 -15.33 9.27 15.83
N LEU A 142 -16.49 9.00 15.22
CA LEU A 142 -16.81 7.70 14.64
C LEU A 142 -15.87 7.32 13.49
N VAL A 143 -15.57 8.28 12.60
CA VAL A 143 -14.63 8.07 11.48
C VAL A 143 -13.23 7.75 12.00
N ILE A 144 -12.74 8.52 12.97
CA ILE A 144 -11.42 8.30 13.57
C ILE A 144 -11.37 6.94 14.30
N GLY A 145 -12.43 6.60 15.04
CA GLY A 145 -12.55 5.30 15.71
C GLY A 145 -12.51 4.12 14.74
N LEU A 146 -13.15 4.24 13.58
CA LEU A 146 -13.16 3.20 12.55
C LEU A 146 -11.79 3.04 11.87
N VAL A 147 -11.11 4.15 11.58
CA VAL A 147 -9.72 4.14 11.07
C VAL A 147 -8.77 3.51 12.09
N PHE A 148 -8.93 3.80 13.37
CA PHE A 148 -8.12 3.21 14.43
C PHE A 148 -8.38 1.71 14.59
N LEU A 149 -9.64 1.28 14.48
CA LEU A 149 -10.02 -0.14 14.54
C LEU A 149 -9.44 -0.91 13.34
N ASP A 150 -9.50 -0.35 12.13
CA ASP A 150 -8.87 -0.91 10.94
C ASP A 150 -7.36 -1.05 11.14
N HIS A 151 -6.70 0.00 11.67
CA HIS A 151 -5.28 -0.06 11.99
C HIS A 151 -4.93 -1.16 13.00
N LEU A 152 -5.75 -1.34 14.05
CA LEU A 152 -5.55 -2.37 15.07
C LEU A 152 -5.70 -3.78 14.47
N MET A 153 -6.70 -3.99 13.63
CA MET A 153 -6.94 -5.26 12.92
C MET A 153 -5.76 -5.60 12.00
N ARG A 154 -5.27 -4.63 11.21
CA ARG A 154 -4.17 -4.81 10.26
C ARG A 154 -2.84 -5.15 10.93
N LYS A 155 -2.59 -4.59 12.13
CA LYS A 155 -1.40 -4.89 12.94
C LYS A 155 -1.41 -6.32 13.49
N LYS A 156 -2.59 -6.89 13.77
CA LYS A 156 -2.73 -8.29 14.24
C LYS A 156 -2.55 -9.29 13.11
N THR A 157 -2.92 -8.96 11.88
CA THR A 157 -2.80 -9.85 10.72
C THR A 157 -1.37 -9.97 10.18
N THR A 158 -0.49 -9.00 10.43
CA THR A 158 0.91 -9.00 9.94
C THR A 158 1.91 -9.70 10.87
N HIS A 159 1.46 -10.32 11.96
CA HIS A 159 2.32 -10.97 12.96
C HIS A 159 2.13 -12.50 13.04
N LYS A 160 1.61 -13.12 11.98
CA LYS A 160 1.52 -14.59 11.85
C LYS A 160 2.30 -15.07 10.63
#